data_AF-A0A3B9BJU5-F1
#
_entry.id   AF-A0A3B9BJU5-F1
#
_cell.length_a   1.000
_cell.length_b   1.000
_cell.length_c   1.000
_cell.angle_alpha   90.00
_cell.angle_beta   90.00
_cell.angle_gamma   90.00
#
_symmetry.space_group_name_H-M   'P 1'
#
loop_
_entity.id
_entity.type
_entity.pdbx_description
1 polymer ?
#
loop_
_entity_poly.entity_id
_entity_poly.type
_entity_poly.pdbx_seq_one_letter_code
_entity_poly.pdbx_strand_id
1 'polypeptide(L)' 'MTFSRARFGDEISFRNAVFHHHIKFDGAHFGNCAQFDDAHFGDGATFEGTRFGDGATFANARFGDAATFDEAHFGGQ' A
#
# COMPACT_ATOMS: atom_id res chain seq x y z
N MET A 1 -2.77 -4.35 -12.17
CA MET A 1 -1.46 -3.65 -12.18
C MET A 1 -0.58 -4.28 -11.10
N THR A 2 0.74 -4.33 -11.25
CA THR A 2 1.60 -4.93 -10.21
C THR A 2 2.85 -4.10 -9.93
N PHE A 3 3.18 -4.02 -8.65
CA PHE A 3 4.40 -3.48 -8.06
C PHE A 3 5.03 -4.51 -7.11
N SER A 4 4.83 -5.80 -7.37
CA SER A 4 5.39 -6.86 -6.52
C SER A 4 6.90 -6.71 -6.39
N ARG A 5 7.41 -6.74 -5.15
CA ARG A 5 8.83 -6.54 -4.79
C ARG A 5 9.42 -5.20 -5.25
N ALA A 6 8.58 -4.21 -5.59
CA ALA A 6 9.04 -2.86 -5.86
C ALA A 6 9.63 -2.23 -4.60
N ARG A 7 10.63 -1.36 -4.79
CA ARG A 7 11.21 -0.56 -3.70
C ARG A 7 10.90 0.89 -4.00
N PHE A 8 10.11 1.51 -3.14
CA PHE A 8 9.81 2.93 -3.18
C PHE A 8 10.75 3.65 -2.22
N GLY A 9 11.12 4.87 -2.57
CA GLY A 9 12.02 5.69 -1.75
C GLY A 9 11.40 6.10 -0.41
N ASP A 10 12.15 6.91 0.34
CA ASP A 10 11.75 7.35 1.68
C ASP A 10 10.53 8.25 1.70
N GLU A 11 10.25 8.96 0.62
CA GLU A 11 9.09 9.84 0.50
C GLU A 11 8.33 9.51 -0.78
N ILE A 12 7.13 8.95 -0.63
CA ILE A 12 6.23 8.69 -1.75
C ILE A 12 4.80 9.02 -1.39
N SER A 13 4.06 9.55 -2.38
CA SER A 13 2.67 9.92 -2.21
C SER A 13 1.80 9.26 -3.27
N PHE A 14 0.82 8.49 -2.80
CA PHE A 14 -0.32 7.94 -3.53
C PHE A 14 -1.62 8.59 -3.02
N ARG A 15 -1.54 9.81 -2.50
CA ARG A 15 -2.73 10.51 -2.01
C ARG A 15 -3.74 10.69 -3.13
N ASN A 16 -5.02 10.41 -2.83
CA ASN A 16 -6.11 10.44 -3.81
C ASN A 16 -5.90 9.51 -5.03
N ALA A 17 -4.97 8.55 -4.96
CA ALA A 17 -4.78 7.60 -6.04
C ALA A 17 -5.99 6.67 -6.14
N VAL A 18 -6.47 6.41 -7.36
CA VAL A 18 -7.59 5.49 -7.59
C VAL A 18 -7.10 4.31 -8.42
N PHE A 19 -7.13 3.13 -7.82
CA PHE A 19 -6.79 1.86 -8.43
C PHE A 19 -8.07 1.08 -8.70
N HIS A 20 -8.63 1.21 -9.90
CA HIS A 20 -9.96 0.67 -10.26
C HIS A 20 -10.04 -0.88 -10.30
N HIS A 21 -8.91 -1.57 -10.34
CA HIS A 21 -8.81 -3.03 -10.49
C HIS A 21 -7.73 -3.59 -9.58
N HIS A 22 -7.69 -4.93 -9.47
CA HIS A 22 -6.64 -5.71 -8.78
C HIS A 22 -5.24 -5.08 -8.95
N ILE A 23 -4.76 -4.48 -7.86
CA ILE A 23 -3.38 -4.00 -7.73
C ILE A 23 -2.64 -4.88 -6.74
N LYS A 24 -1.39 -5.21 -7.08
CA LYS A 24 -0.55 -6.06 -6.25
C LYS A 24 0.69 -5.31 -5.80
N PHE A 25 0.89 -5.21 -4.50
CA PHE A 25 2.09 -4.67 -3.86
C PHE A 25 2.88 -5.78 -3.14
N ASP A 26 2.60 -7.05 -3.44
CA ASP A 26 3.17 -8.18 -2.71
C ASP A 26 4.70 -8.11 -2.62
N GLY A 27 5.22 -8.12 -1.40
CA GLY A 27 6.65 -8.01 -1.08
C GLY A 27 7.27 -6.65 -1.37
N ALA A 28 6.47 -5.61 -1.68
CA ALA A 28 6.97 -4.27 -1.89
C ALA A 28 7.50 -3.66 -0.60
N HIS A 29 8.47 -2.75 -0.74
CA HIS A 29 9.01 -1.98 0.37
C HIS A 29 8.73 -0.51 0.11
N PHE A 30 7.99 0.10 1.02
CA PHE A 30 7.80 1.53 1.11
C PHE A 30 8.73 2.09 2.17
N GLY A 31 9.47 3.13 1.83
CA GLY A 31 10.36 3.81 2.77
C GLY A 31 9.59 4.54 3.88
N ASN A 32 10.27 5.47 4.54
CA ASN A 32 9.80 5.99 5.83
C ASN A 32 8.41 6.66 5.76
N CYS A 33 8.14 7.50 4.76
CA CYS A 33 6.91 8.26 4.59
C CYS A 33 6.18 7.85 3.31
N ALA A 34 5.24 6.92 3.45
CA ALA A 34 4.38 6.46 2.35
C ALA A 34 2.93 6.89 2.58
N GLN A 35 2.47 7.86 1.78
CA GLN A 35 1.15 8.47 1.98
C GLN A 35 0.12 7.87 1.04
N PHE A 36 -0.87 7.18 1.58
CA PHE A 36 -2.03 6.64 0.87
C PHE A 36 -3.33 7.33 1.30
N ASP A 37 -3.23 8.54 1.84
CA ASP A 37 -4.40 9.27 2.33
C ASP A 37 -5.41 9.49 1.18
N ASP A 38 -6.69 9.23 1.44
CA ASP A 38 -7.78 9.31 0.49
C ASP A 38 -7.63 8.41 -0.75
N ALA A 39 -6.71 7.43 -0.73
CA ALA A 39 -6.55 6.47 -1.82
C ALA A 39 -7.72 5.47 -1.89
N HIS A 40 -8.07 5.04 -3.10
CA HIS A 40 -9.10 4.04 -3.34
C HIS A 40 -8.50 2.83 -4.06
N PHE A 41 -8.51 1.69 -3.38
CA PHE A 41 -8.11 0.40 -3.89
C PHE A 41 -9.37 -0.41 -4.24
N GLY A 42 -9.53 -0.76 -5.50
CA GLY A 42 -10.62 -1.61 -5.97
C GLY A 42 -10.49 -3.05 -5.48
N ASP A 43 -11.43 -3.89 -5.89
CA ASP A 43 -11.53 -5.27 -5.41
C ASP A 43 -10.25 -6.06 -5.71
N GLY A 44 -9.81 -6.81 -4.69
CA GLY A 44 -8.66 -7.70 -4.80
C GLY A 44 -7.29 -7.04 -4.67
N ALA A 45 -7.19 -5.87 -4.06
CA ALA A 45 -5.89 -5.26 -3.79
C ALA A 45 -5.06 -6.12 -2.82
N THR A 46 -3.84 -6.52 -3.19
CA THR A 46 -2.99 -7.38 -2.36
C THR A 46 -1.74 -6.64 -1.91
N PHE A 47 -1.40 -6.80 -0.64
CA PHE A 47 -0.22 -6.21 0.00
C PHE A 47 0.57 -7.29 0.76
N GLU A 48 0.58 -8.52 0.27
CA GLU A 48 1.14 -9.65 1.00
C GLU A 48 2.65 -9.50 1.21
N GLY A 49 3.14 -9.61 2.45
CA GLY A 49 4.57 -9.44 2.76
C GLY A 49 5.12 -8.03 2.53
N THR A 50 4.25 -7.04 2.32
CA THR A 50 4.64 -5.63 2.08
C THR A 50 5.22 -5.03 3.35
N ARG A 51 6.25 -4.18 3.23
CA ARG A 51 6.79 -3.41 4.35
C ARG A 51 6.53 -1.94 4.15
N PHE A 52 5.91 -1.31 5.13
CA PHE A 52 5.69 0.12 5.21
C PHE A 52 6.54 0.71 6.33
N GLY A 53 7.21 1.84 6.06
CA GLY A 53 7.94 2.57 7.09
C GLY A 53 7.05 3.20 8.16
N ASP A 54 7.67 3.72 9.21
CA ASP A 54 7.00 4.24 10.42
C ASP A 54 6.08 5.45 10.15
N GLY A 55 6.36 6.21 9.09
CA GLY A 55 5.56 7.35 8.65
C GLY A 55 4.53 7.02 7.57
N ALA A 56 4.20 5.75 7.34
CA ALA A 56 3.16 5.38 6.39
C ALA A 56 1.75 5.76 6.90
N THR A 57 0.96 6.41 6.04
CA THR A 57 -0.39 6.88 6.39
C THR A 57 -1.44 6.38 5.40
N PHE A 58 -2.62 6.06 5.90
CA PHE A 58 -3.76 5.54 5.13
C PHE A 58 -5.07 6.25 5.52
N ALA A 59 -4.99 7.52 5.92
CA ALA A 59 -6.17 8.24 6.40
C ALA A 59 -7.24 8.27 5.29
N ASN A 60 -8.48 7.90 5.61
CA ASN A 60 -9.60 7.80 4.66
C ASN A 60 -9.36 6.86 3.45
N ALA A 61 -8.33 6.03 3.46
CA ALA A 61 -8.12 5.05 2.40
C ALA A 61 -9.29 4.06 2.36
N ARG A 62 -9.73 3.73 1.14
CA ARG A 62 -10.83 2.79 0.88
C ARG A 62 -10.29 1.54 0.20
N PHE A 63 -10.71 0.38 0.68
CA PHE A 63 -10.38 -0.93 0.11
C PHE A 63 -11.68 -1.63 -0.30
N GLY A 64 -11.69 -2.22 -1.49
CA GLY A 64 -12.79 -3.06 -1.98
C GLY A 64 -12.90 -4.39 -1.22
N ASP A 65 -13.82 -5.25 -1.67
CA ASP A 65 -14.32 -6.40 -0.90
C ASP A 65 -13.26 -7.47 -0.55
N ALA A 66 -12.17 -7.56 -1.32
CA ALA A 66 -11.17 -8.63 -1.23
C ALA A 66 -9.73 -8.11 -1.06
N ALA A 67 -9.50 -7.08 -0.24
CA ALA A 67 -8.14 -6.61 0.02
C ALA A 67 -7.39 -7.49 1.05
N THR A 68 -6.15 -7.89 0.74
CA THR A 68 -5.32 -8.75 1.61
C THR A 68 -4.04 -8.04 2.06
N PHE A 69 -3.64 -8.31 3.31
CA PHE A 69 -2.46 -7.72 3.97
C PHE A 69 -1.66 -8.79 4.72
N ASP A 70 -1.73 -10.05 4.28
CA ASP A 70 -1.09 -11.15 4.97
C ASP A 70 0.43 -10.93 5.02
N GLU A 71 1.04 -11.12 6.19
CA GLU A 71 2.47 -10.83 6.42
C GLU A 71 2.90 -9.38 6.12
N ALA A 72 1.96 -8.44 5.97
CA ALA A 72 2.30 -7.04 5.82
C ALA A 72 2.81 -6.46 7.15
N HIS A 73 3.88 -5.68 7.06
CA HIS A 73 4.48 -4.98 8.19
C HIS A 73 4.23 -3.48 8.04
N PHE A 74 3.65 -2.87 9.07
CA PHE A 74 3.48 -1.43 9.18
C PHE A 74 4.37 -0.93 10.31
N GLY A 75 5.10 0.15 10.08
CA GLY A 75 6.22 0.56 10.93
C GLY A 75 5.89 0.73 12.42
N GLY A 76 6.94 0.55 13.22
CA GLY A 76 6.92 0.54 14.69
C GLY A 76 7.15 -0.83 15.36
N GLN A 77 8.29 -1.47 15.07
CA GLN A 77 8.82 -2.76 15.60
C GLN A 77 8.14 -4.07 15.17
#